data_AF-A0A0D2MRV3-F1
#
_entry.id   AF-A0A0D2MRV3-F1
#
_cell.length_a   1.000
_cell.length_b   1.000
_cell.length_c   1.000
_cell.angle_alpha   90.00
_cell.angle_beta   90.00
_cell.angle_gamma   90.00
#
_symmetry.space_group_name_H-M   'P 1'
#
loop_
_entity.id
_entity.type
_entity.pdbx_description
1 polymer ?
#
loop_
_entity_poly.entity_id
_entity_poly.type
_entity_poly.pdbx_seq_one_letter_code
_entity_poly.pdbx_strand_id
1 'polypeptide(L)'
;MPRMRLLRNRPQVPPPPDRTRPHPGNSTPEDLSQEGPYGVVLVHDSLQVPRPGHHRPTRLALTVSAPAVAPAEPPLPGPPYPVVLLLNGFQARATQYAPFARRLASWGFLVMQVGLGR
;
A
#
# COMPACT_ATOMS: atom_id res chain seq x y z
N MET A 1 -47.31 -44.48 41.15
CA MET A 1 -46.01 -43.75 41.08
C MET A 1 -45.96 -42.96 39.78
N PRO A 2 -45.94 -41.61 39.77
CA PRO A 2 -45.97 -40.82 38.55
C PRO A 2 -44.55 -40.50 38.02
N ARG A 3 -44.37 -40.63 36.70
CA ARG A 3 -43.14 -40.34 35.95
C ARG A 3 -42.85 -38.84 35.88
N MET A 4 -41.75 -38.39 36.47
CA MET A 4 -41.19 -37.05 36.25
C MET A 4 -40.67 -36.91 34.81
N ARG A 5 -41.23 -35.97 34.05
CA ARG A 5 -40.69 -35.51 32.76
C ARG A 5 -39.57 -34.50 33.01
N LEU A 6 -38.33 -34.85 32.68
CA LEU A 6 -37.23 -33.89 32.59
C LEU A 6 -37.45 -32.96 31.38
N LEU A 7 -37.72 -31.69 31.64
CA LEU A 7 -37.68 -30.61 30.65
C LEU A 7 -36.21 -30.34 30.29
N ARG A 8 -35.81 -30.71 29.07
CA ARG A 8 -34.50 -30.33 28.51
C ARG A 8 -34.54 -28.85 28.12
N ASN A 9 -33.89 -27.99 28.90
CA ASN A 9 -33.52 -26.64 28.48
C ASN A 9 -32.51 -26.76 27.32
N ARG A 10 -32.94 -26.47 26.09
CA ARG A 10 -32.01 -26.23 24.98
C ARG A 10 -31.53 -24.77 25.05
N PRO A 11 -30.21 -24.51 25.01
CA PRO A 11 -29.71 -23.16 24.86
C PRO A 11 -30.19 -22.57 23.52
N GLN A 12 -30.81 -21.39 23.59
CA GLN A 12 -31.31 -20.65 22.43
C GLN A 12 -30.10 -20.11 21.66
N VAL A 13 -29.82 -20.65 20.48
CA VAL A 13 -28.77 -20.13 19.60
C VAL A 13 -29.28 -18.82 19.01
N PRO A 14 -28.56 -17.69 19.15
CA PRO A 14 -28.98 -16.44 18.54
C PRO A 14 -29.03 -16.59 17.02
N PRO A 15 -30.02 -15.98 16.34
CA PRO A 15 -30.11 -16.02 14.90
C PRO A 15 -28.85 -15.40 14.27
N PRO A 16 -28.42 -15.89 13.09
CA PRO A 16 -27.29 -15.33 12.38
C PRO A 16 -27.54 -13.84 12.07
N PRO A 17 -26.49 -13.00 12.10
CA PRO A 17 -26.63 -11.59 11.80
C PRO A 17 -27.18 -11.39 10.39
N ASP A 18 -28.18 -10.53 10.30
CA ASP A 18 -28.89 -10.20 9.07
C ASP A 18 -27.95 -9.48 8.10
N ARG A 19 -27.47 -10.19 7.08
CA ARG A 19 -26.55 -9.69 6.05
C ARG A 19 -27.17 -8.63 5.14
N THR A 20 -28.45 -8.30 5.30
CA THR A 20 -29.16 -7.34 4.46
C THR A 20 -29.15 -5.91 5.01
N ARG A 21 -28.57 -5.66 6.21
CA ARG A 21 -28.37 -4.29 6.68
C ARG A 21 -27.17 -3.64 5.94
N PRO A 22 -27.38 -2.56 5.17
CA PRO A 22 -26.26 -1.78 4.66
C PRO A 22 -25.50 -1.17 5.84
N HIS A 23 -24.20 -1.43 5.90
CA HIS A 23 -23.31 -0.75 6.83
C HIS A 23 -23.28 0.75 6.48
N PRO A 24 -23.38 1.67 7.47
CA PRO A 24 -23.17 3.09 7.25
C PRO A 24 -21.66 3.31 7.00
N GLY A 25 -21.27 3.18 5.73
CA GLY A 25 -19.90 3.27 5.27
C GLY A 25 -19.73 2.98 3.78
N ASN A 26 -20.80 3.14 2.98
CA ASN A 26 -20.72 3.03 1.52
C ASN A 26 -19.98 4.24 0.94
N SER A 27 -18.66 4.28 1.07
CA SER A 27 -17.86 4.82 -0.02
C SER A 27 -18.03 3.84 -1.19
N THR A 28 -18.40 4.36 -2.36
CA THR A 28 -18.19 3.62 -3.62
C THR A 28 -16.76 3.08 -3.62
N PRO A 29 -16.51 1.83 -4.04
CA PRO A 29 -15.15 1.31 -4.11
C PRO A 29 -14.33 2.30 -4.93
N GLU A 30 -13.37 2.97 -4.28
CA GLU A 30 -12.48 3.89 -4.97
C GLU A 30 -11.81 3.12 -6.09
N ASP A 31 -11.84 3.69 -7.30
CA ASP A 31 -11.19 3.09 -8.45
C ASP A 31 -9.67 3.24 -8.27
N LEU A 32 -9.07 2.27 -7.58
CA LEU A 32 -7.63 2.18 -7.33
C LEU A 32 -6.81 2.00 -8.63
N SER A 33 -7.49 1.87 -9.78
CA SER A 33 -6.82 1.91 -11.08
C SER A 33 -6.43 3.34 -11.51
N GLN A 34 -6.99 4.37 -10.88
CA GLN A 34 -6.69 5.78 -11.18
C GLN A 34 -5.51 6.32 -10.34
N GLU A 35 -5.01 7.49 -10.76
CA GLU A 35 -4.14 8.31 -9.90
C GLU A 35 -4.93 8.77 -8.67
N GLY A 36 -4.25 8.75 -7.52
CA GLY A 36 -4.81 9.21 -6.26
C GLY A 36 -4.77 10.73 -6.10
N PRO A 37 -5.20 11.24 -4.93
CA PRO A 37 -5.42 12.67 -4.74
C PRO A 37 -4.14 13.49 -4.55
N TYR A 38 -2.99 12.85 -4.30
CA TYR A 38 -1.73 13.56 -4.15
C TYR A 38 -1.05 13.79 -5.50
N GLY A 39 -0.49 14.98 -5.70
CA GLY A 39 0.55 15.17 -6.71
C GLY A 39 1.76 14.26 -6.41
N VAL A 40 2.67 14.07 -7.37
CA VAL A 40 3.85 13.21 -7.18
C VAL A 40 5.11 13.96 -7.54
N VAL A 41 6.10 13.91 -6.65
CA VAL A 41 7.47 14.38 -6.89
C VAL A 41 8.39 13.19 -7.09
N LEU A 42 9.27 13.28 -8.07
CA LEU A 42 10.30 12.29 -8.36
C LEU A 42 11.66 12.81 -7.93
N VAL A 43 12.39 12.01 -7.15
CA VAL A 43 13.78 12.27 -6.78
C VAL A 43 14.65 11.15 -7.34
N HIS A 44 15.69 11.51 -8.06
CA HIS A 44 16.68 10.57 -8.58
C HIS A 44 17.99 10.77 -7.84
N ASP A 45 18.58 9.67 -7.36
CA ASP A 45 19.86 9.68 -6.65
C ASP A 45 20.69 8.45 -7.02
N SER A 46 21.93 8.36 -6.55
CA SER A 46 22.74 7.16 -6.69
C SER A 46 23.51 6.82 -5.42
N LEU A 47 23.42 5.56 -5.01
CA LEU A 47 24.12 5.03 -3.85
C LEU A 47 25.35 4.24 -4.32
N GLN A 48 26.50 4.47 -3.70
CA GLN A 48 27.67 3.62 -3.87
C GLN A 48 27.68 2.53 -2.80
N VAL A 49 27.60 1.27 -3.23
CA VAL A 49 27.62 0.11 -2.34
C VAL A 49 28.96 -0.60 -2.46
N PRO A 50 29.76 -0.66 -1.39
CA PRO A 50 30.98 -1.46 -1.36
C PRO A 50 30.68 -2.92 -1.65
N ARG A 51 31.49 -3.56 -2.50
CA ARG A 51 31.40 -5.00 -2.76
C ARG A 51 32.58 -5.72 -2.11
N PRO A 52 32.34 -6.71 -1.24
CA PRO A 52 33.41 -7.57 -0.73
C PRO A 52 34.17 -8.22 -1.90
N GLY A 53 35.50 -8.19 -1.84
CA GLY A 53 36.37 -8.79 -2.87
C GLY A 53 36.50 -8.00 -4.17
N HIS A 54 35.93 -6.81 -4.28
CA HIS A 54 36.09 -5.94 -5.45
C HIS A 54 36.66 -4.58 -5.06
N HIS A 55 37.64 -4.09 -5.84
CA HIS A 55 38.24 -2.76 -5.60
C HIS A 55 37.35 -1.59 -6.01
N ARG A 56 36.25 -1.83 -6.74
CA ARG A 56 35.34 -0.77 -7.20
C ARG A 56 33.96 -0.93 -6.56
N PRO A 57 33.39 0.13 -5.96
CA PRO A 57 32.04 0.10 -5.44
C PRO A 57 31.04 -0.02 -6.59
N THR A 58 29.89 -0.59 -6.29
CA THR A 58 28.77 -0.66 -7.24
C THR A 58 27.89 0.55 -7.08
N ARG A 59 27.60 1.21 -8.20
CA ARG A 59 26.62 2.27 -8.24
C ARG A 59 25.23 1.69 -8.39
N LEU A 60 24.36 1.98 -7.43
CA LEU A 60 22.92 1.74 -7.52
C LEU A 60 22.24 3.05 -7.88
N ALA A 61 21.34 3.02 -8.85
CA ALA A 61 20.45 4.13 -9.14
C ALA A 61 19.23 4.02 -8.22
N LEU A 62 18.90 5.12 -7.55
CA LEU A 62 17.74 5.26 -6.69
C LEU A 62 16.72 6.16 -7.38
N THR A 63 15.45 5.76 -7.37
CA THR A 63 14.34 6.63 -7.77
C THR A 63 13.29 6.59 -6.68
N VAL A 64 12.94 7.75 -6.16
CA VAL A 64 11.92 7.92 -5.11
C VAL A 64 10.74 8.68 -5.71
N SER A 65 9.55 8.08 -5.64
CA SER A 65 8.28 8.75 -5.92
C SER A 65 7.63 9.10 -4.59
N ALA A 66 7.36 10.38 -4.34
CA ALA A 66 6.82 10.86 -3.07
C ALA A 66 5.53 11.68 -3.29
N PRO A 67 4.57 11.63 -2.36
CA PRO A 67 3.39 12.49 -2.40
C PRO A 67 3.82 13.96 -2.29
N ALA A 68 3.34 14.79 -3.21
CA ALA A 68 3.40 16.24 -3.10
C ALA A 68 2.25 16.67 -2.18
N VAL A 69 2.56 17.33 -1.08
CA VAL A 69 1.53 17.99 -0.26
C VAL A 69 1.00 19.17 -1.07
N ALA A 70 -0.10 18.95 -1.79
CA ALA A 70 -0.86 20.03 -2.38
C ALA A 70 -1.88 20.55 -1.36
N PRO A 71 -2.18 21.86 -1.33
CA PRO A 71 -3.35 22.34 -0.61
C PRO A 71 -4.60 21.70 -1.25
N ALA A 72 -5.23 20.79 -0.53
CA ALA A 72 -6.46 20.12 -0.93
C ALA A 72 -7.56 20.45 0.08
N GLU A 73 -8.81 20.56 -0.38
CA GLU A 73 -10.00 20.67 0.46
C GLU A 73 -10.88 19.43 0.23
N PRO A 74 -11.13 18.58 1.25
CA PRO A 74 -10.58 18.63 2.61
C PRO A 74 -9.06 18.37 2.67
N PRO A 75 -8.37 18.81 3.74
CA PRO A 75 -6.93 18.60 3.87
C PRO A 75 -6.61 17.11 3.83
N LEU A 76 -5.76 16.74 2.88
CA LEU A 76 -5.22 15.39 2.80
C LEU A 76 -4.25 15.14 3.98
N PRO A 77 -4.16 13.89 4.47
CA PRO A 77 -3.15 13.51 5.44
C PRO A 77 -1.73 13.95 5.01
N GLY A 78 -1.07 14.70 5.87
CA GLY A 78 0.33 15.08 5.68
C GLY A 78 1.29 13.92 6.00
N PRO A 79 2.60 14.13 5.84
CA PRO A 79 3.61 13.17 6.28
C PRO A 79 3.48 12.86 7.78
N PRO A 80 3.95 11.69 8.25
CA PRO A 80 4.77 10.71 7.52
C PRO A 80 3.95 9.78 6.61
N TYR A 81 4.55 9.43 5.46
CA TYR A 81 3.96 8.50 4.49
C TYR A 81 4.54 7.09 4.66
N PRO A 82 3.74 6.02 4.54
CA PRO A 82 4.25 4.65 4.51
C PRO A 82 5.23 4.44 3.34
N VAL A 83 6.32 3.70 3.60
CA VAL A 83 7.38 3.44 2.61
C VAL A 83 7.15 2.09 1.94
N VAL A 84 7.23 2.07 0.61
CA VAL A 84 7.19 0.85 -0.21
C VAL A 84 8.53 0.71 -0.94
N LEU A 85 9.22 -0.40 -0.69
CA LEU A 85 10.39 -0.80 -1.46
C LEU A 85 9.94 -1.61 -2.68
N LEU A 86 10.15 -1.06 -3.87
CA LEU A 86 9.76 -1.70 -5.13
C LEU A 86 10.99 -2.26 -5.82
N LEU A 87 11.12 -3.59 -5.77
CA LEU A 87 12.20 -4.33 -6.41
C LEU A 87 11.83 -4.66 -7.86
N ASN A 88 12.81 -4.49 -8.76
CA ASN A 88 12.65 -4.82 -10.17
C ASN A 88 12.85 -6.32 -10.40
N GLY A 89 12.17 -6.88 -11.40
CA GLY A 89 12.44 -8.24 -11.87
C GLY A 89 13.85 -8.41 -12.45
N PHE A 90 14.24 -9.65 -12.74
CA PHE A 90 15.54 -9.96 -13.34
C PHE A 90 15.72 -9.19 -14.67
N GLN A 91 16.82 -8.43 -14.78
CA GLN A 91 17.14 -7.54 -15.90
C GLN A 91 16.13 -6.41 -16.18
N ALA A 92 15.07 -6.28 -15.38
CA ALA A 92 14.10 -5.20 -15.51
C ALA A 92 14.69 -3.86 -15.03
N ARG A 93 14.34 -2.77 -15.72
CA ARG A 93 14.78 -1.42 -15.34
C ARG A 93 13.73 -0.77 -14.45
N ALA A 94 14.16 0.07 -13.50
CA ALA A 94 13.25 0.83 -12.64
C ALA A 94 12.20 1.64 -13.43
N THR A 95 12.57 2.16 -14.60
CA THR A 95 11.67 2.90 -15.49
C THR A 95 10.47 2.10 -15.98
N GLN A 96 10.55 0.77 -16.04
CA GLN A 96 9.43 -0.08 -16.46
C GLN A 96 8.29 -0.07 -15.43
N TYR A 97 8.61 0.13 -14.15
CA TYR A 97 7.62 0.20 -13.07
C TYR A 97 7.30 1.63 -12.65
N ALA A 98 7.87 2.64 -13.30
CA ALA A 98 7.64 4.05 -12.96
C ALA A 98 6.16 4.46 -12.94
N PRO A 99 5.30 4.01 -13.88
CA PRO A 99 3.86 4.31 -13.82
C PRO A 99 3.18 3.75 -12.56
N PHE A 100 3.57 2.54 -12.14
CA PHE A 100 3.03 1.90 -10.94
C PHE A 100 3.53 2.59 -9.67
N ALA A 101 4.82 2.90 -9.59
CA ALA A 101 5.40 3.64 -8.47
C ALA A 101 4.76 5.03 -8.31
N ARG A 102 4.55 5.74 -9.42
CA ARG A 102 3.86 7.03 -9.43
C ARG A 102 2.41 6.89 -8.95
N ARG A 103 1.67 5.89 -9.42
CA ARG A 103 0.29 5.66 -8.96
C ARG A 103 0.23 5.40 -7.47
N LEU A 104 1.07 4.52 -6.94
CA LEU A 104 1.17 4.31 -5.49
C LEU A 104 1.49 5.62 -4.75
N ALA A 105 2.44 6.41 -5.24
CA ALA A 105 2.77 7.69 -4.61
C ALA A 105 1.61 8.69 -4.62
N SER A 106 0.80 8.72 -5.69
CA SER A 106 -0.40 9.56 -5.74
C SER A 106 -1.48 9.16 -4.73
N TRP A 107 -1.40 7.96 -4.14
CA TRP A 107 -2.27 7.49 -3.06
C TRP A 107 -1.67 7.68 -1.65
N GLY A 108 -0.54 8.38 -1.53
CA GLY A 108 0.05 8.70 -0.23
C GLY A 108 1.13 7.72 0.24
N PHE A 109 1.80 7.01 -0.67
CA PHE A 109 2.95 6.15 -0.36
C PHE A 109 4.27 6.80 -0.79
N LEU A 110 5.34 6.63 -0.01
CA LEU A 110 6.69 6.91 -0.47
C LEU A 110 7.24 5.66 -1.14
N VAL A 111 7.44 5.68 -2.45
CA VAL A 111 7.90 4.51 -3.21
C VAL A 111 9.36 4.66 -3.59
N MET A 112 10.18 3.71 -3.18
CA MET A 112 11.61 3.67 -3.47
C MET A 112 11.92 2.51 -4.43
N GLN A 113 12.54 2.84 -5.56
CA GLN A 113 12.98 1.90 -6.57
C GLN A 113 14.51 1.87 -6.64
N VAL A 114 15.09 0.67 -6.64
CA VAL A 114 16.54 0.46 -6.75
C VAL A 114 16.86 -0.23 -8.06
N GLY A 115 17.76 0.35 -8.85
CA GLY A 115 18.27 -0.22 -10.09
C GLY A 115 19.79 -0.23 -10.13
N LEU A 116 20.36 -0.89 -11.14
CA LEU A 116 21.79 -0.80 -11.42
C LEU A 116 22.09 0.54 -12.09
N GLY A 117 23.04 1.30 -11.52
CA GLY A 117 23.55 2.52 -12.13
C GLY A 117 24.33 2.18 -13.39
N ARG A 118 24.06 2.90 -14.49
CA ARG A 118 24.92 2.89 -15.67
C ARG A 118 26.22 3.63 -15.38
#